data_AF-A0A073IIR8-F1
#
_entry.id   AF-A0A073IIR8-F1
#
_cell.length_a   1.000
_cell.length_b   1.000
_cell.length_c   1.000
_cell.angle_alpha   90.00
_cell.angle_beta   90.00
_cell.angle_gamma   90.00
#
_symmetry.space_group_name_H-M   'P 1'
#
loop_
_entity.id
_entity.type
_entity.pdbx_description
1 polymer ?
#
loop_
_entity_poly.entity_id
_entity_poly.type
_entity_poly.pdbx_seq_one_letter_code
_entity_poly.pdbx_strand_id
1 'polypeptide(L)'
;MRKLGIAAGMGLALGVLAGCAVEQDPFAAKALQKGEQLGIQNIIAANPGKKACFEYEAASNSCSSIITARVEGNRMITQEIAALKIPGSNNTQRVELITNSTIQDGKSCARANDLSVVGRDTASAFVLAGSRQLINEFGGSFCGTYFRSGNGYVVSTVGANGEPFPPGDTRFQFISGDAKLRAQ
;
A
#
# COMPACT_ATOMS: atom_id res chain seq x y z
N MET A 1 -8.31 -23.34 -12.32
CA MET A 1 -7.82 -22.91 -10.98
C MET A 1 -7.64 -21.39 -11.01
N ARG A 2 -8.51 -20.63 -10.34
CA ARG A 2 -8.49 -19.17 -10.32
C ARG A 2 -7.47 -18.70 -9.28
N LYS A 3 -6.42 -17.99 -9.72
CA LYS A 3 -5.42 -17.38 -8.83
C LYS A 3 -6.03 -16.10 -8.23
N LEU A 4 -6.24 -16.08 -6.91
CA LEU A 4 -6.53 -14.84 -6.17
C LEU A 4 -5.22 -14.07 -6.01
N GLY A 5 -5.14 -12.86 -6.59
CA GLY A 5 -4.06 -11.92 -6.31
C GLY A 5 -4.35 -11.15 -5.03
N ILE A 6 -3.47 -11.23 -4.04
CA ILE A 6 -3.52 -10.43 -2.81
C ILE A 6 -2.25 -9.60 -2.84
N ALA A 7 -2.36 -8.31 -3.12
CA ALA A 7 -1.20 -7.40 -3.20
C ALA A 7 -0.62 -7.12 -1.80
N ALA A 8 0.60 -6.57 -1.68
CA ALA A 8 1.23 -6.17 -0.42
C ALA A 8 2.33 -5.10 -0.67
N GLY A 9 2.61 -4.27 0.33
CA GLY A 9 3.42 -3.04 0.21
C GLY A 9 2.64 -1.84 0.71
N MET A 10 3.29 -0.73 1.06
CA MET A 10 2.58 0.40 1.70
C MET A 10 1.46 0.95 0.82
N GLY A 11 0.21 0.70 1.20
CA GLY A 11 -0.97 1.02 0.38
C GLY A 11 -1.50 -0.14 -0.47
N LEU A 12 -0.86 -1.30 -0.44
CA LEU A 12 -0.99 -2.35 -1.45
C LEU A 12 -1.63 -3.62 -0.92
N ALA A 13 -1.89 -3.76 0.38
CA ALA A 13 -2.41 -5.04 0.89
C ALA A 13 -3.87 -5.34 0.49
N LEU A 14 -4.66 -4.29 0.24
CA LEU A 14 -6.11 -4.36 0.39
C LEU A 14 -6.91 -4.02 -0.88
N GLY A 15 -6.30 -3.38 -1.90
CA GLY A 15 -7.03 -2.88 -3.08
C GLY A 15 -7.65 -3.93 -3.99
N VAL A 16 -7.22 -5.20 -3.93
CA VAL A 16 -7.70 -6.25 -4.85
C VAL A 16 -8.96 -6.97 -4.35
N LEU A 17 -9.26 -6.85 -3.06
CA LEU A 17 -10.33 -7.64 -2.43
C LEU A 17 -11.72 -6.97 -2.55
N ALA A 18 -11.79 -5.70 -2.95
CA ALA A 18 -13.04 -4.93 -3.01
C ALA A 18 -13.73 -4.85 -4.39
N GLY A 19 -13.17 -5.47 -5.44
CA GLY A 19 -13.62 -5.27 -6.82
C GLY A 19 -14.21 -6.50 -7.51
N CYS A 20 -15.54 -6.61 -7.57
CA CYS A 20 -16.21 -7.40 -8.61
C CYS A 20 -15.93 -6.76 -9.99
N ALA A 21 -15.46 -7.57 -10.94
CA ALA A 21 -15.52 -7.33 -12.39
C ALA A 21 -14.98 -5.98 -12.91
N VAL A 22 -13.66 -5.83 -12.89
CA VAL A 22 -12.97 -5.20 -14.03
C VAL A 22 -11.96 -6.22 -14.50
N GLU A 23 -12.05 -6.61 -15.77
CA GLU A 23 -11.05 -7.41 -16.45
C GLU A 23 -9.75 -6.58 -16.46
N GLN A 24 -8.96 -6.70 -15.40
CA GLN A 24 -7.62 -6.14 -15.34
C GLN A 24 -6.80 -6.97 -16.32
N ASP A 25 -6.55 -6.41 -17.49
CA ASP A 25 -5.49 -6.83 -18.38
C ASP A 25 -4.23 -7.06 -17.54
N PRO A 26 -3.72 -8.30 -17.43
CA PRO A 26 -2.79 -8.67 -16.36
C PRO A 26 -1.43 -7.96 -16.45
N PHE A 27 -1.17 -7.11 -17.46
CA PHE A 27 0.11 -6.42 -17.63
C PHE A 27 0.02 -4.99 -18.19
N ALA A 28 -1.16 -4.39 -18.32
CA ALA A 28 -1.26 -2.99 -18.74
C ALA A 28 -0.99 -2.03 -17.55
N ALA A 29 0.18 -2.15 -16.92
CA ALA A 29 0.68 -1.16 -16.00
C ALA A 29 0.84 0.15 -16.78
N LYS A 30 -0.15 1.05 -16.67
CA LYS A 30 -0.05 2.39 -17.24
C LYS A 30 1.18 3.03 -16.60
N ALA A 31 2.29 3.10 -17.34
CA ALA A 31 3.57 3.56 -16.80
C ALA A 31 3.35 4.90 -16.11
N LEU A 32 3.49 4.91 -14.78
CA LEU A 32 3.27 6.12 -14.00
C LEU A 32 4.46 7.04 -14.22
N GLN A 33 4.20 8.33 -14.44
CA GLN A 33 5.27 9.30 -14.63
C GLN A 33 6.09 9.40 -13.33
N LYS A 34 7.38 9.08 -13.42
CA LYS A 34 8.35 9.20 -12.31
C LYS A 34 9.24 10.41 -12.57
N GLY A 35 9.24 11.35 -11.64
CA GLY A 35 10.18 12.46 -11.59
C GLY A 35 11.40 12.13 -10.73
N GLU A 36 11.87 13.12 -9.97
CA GLU A 36 12.99 12.97 -9.04
C GLU A 36 12.76 11.84 -8.03
N GLN A 37 13.80 11.00 -7.84
CA GLN A 37 13.81 10.03 -6.75
C GLN A 37 14.06 10.75 -5.42
N LEU A 38 13.20 10.49 -4.45
CA LEU A 38 13.26 11.13 -3.13
C LEU A 38 13.45 10.06 -2.05
N GLY A 39 14.26 10.38 -1.03
CA GLY A 39 14.35 9.55 0.16
C GLY A 39 13.03 9.59 0.94
N ILE A 40 12.55 8.42 1.39
CA ILE A 40 11.27 8.34 2.12
C ILE A 40 11.24 9.21 3.39
N GLN A 41 12.39 9.34 4.07
CA GLN A 41 12.51 10.22 5.24
C GLN A 41 12.18 11.68 4.91
N ASN A 42 12.64 12.18 3.76
CA ASN A 42 12.37 13.56 3.32
C ASN A 42 10.88 13.74 2.98
N ILE A 43 10.27 12.74 2.35
CA ILE A 43 8.84 12.78 2.01
C ILE A 43 7.98 12.85 3.27
N ILE A 44 8.27 12.01 4.28
CA ILE A 44 7.52 11.99 5.54
C ILE A 44 7.77 13.27 6.35
N ALA A 45 9.02 13.73 6.44
CA ALA A 45 9.37 14.97 7.15
C ALA A 45 8.70 16.22 6.55
N ALA A 46 8.48 16.25 5.24
CA ALA A 46 7.76 17.34 4.56
C ALA A 46 6.22 17.28 4.77
N ASN A 47 5.70 16.20 5.35
CA ASN A 47 4.27 15.96 5.52
C ASN A 47 3.91 15.50 6.94
N PRO A 48 4.33 16.25 7.99
CA PRO A 48 4.13 15.82 9.38
C PRO A 48 2.64 15.72 9.71
N GLY A 49 2.22 14.59 10.27
CA GLY A 49 0.84 14.35 10.72
C GLY A 49 -0.20 14.23 9.60
N LYS A 50 0.19 14.33 8.32
CA LYS A 50 -0.74 14.21 7.20
C LYS A 50 -1.06 12.74 6.90
N LYS A 51 -2.25 12.52 6.35
CA LYS A 51 -2.66 11.23 5.80
C LYS A 51 -2.29 11.18 4.33
N ALA A 52 -1.65 10.10 3.92
CA ALA A 52 -1.50 9.75 2.52
C ALA A 52 -2.74 9.00 2.05
N CYS A 53 -3.17 9.32 0.84
CA CYS A 53 -4.24 8.64 0.13
C CYS A 53 -3.62 7.86 -1.01
N PHE A 54 -3.82 6.56 -0.98
CA PHE A 54 -3.44 5.67 -2.06
C PHE A 54 -4.55 5.69 -3.13
N GLU A 55 -4.18 5.92 -4.39
CA GLU A 55 -5.10 6.05 -5.53
C GLU A 55 -6.28 7.01 -5.26
N TYR A 56 -5.97 8.27 -4.98
CA TYR A 56 -6.99 9.29 -4.72
C TYR A 56 -7.92 9.53 -5.91
N GLU A 57 -9.22 9.46 -5.66
CA GLU A 57 -10.27 9.85 -6.59
C GLU A 57 -10.89 11.19 -6.19
N ALA A 58 -10.62 12.25 -6.97
CA ALA A 58 -11.12 13.59 -6.66
C ALA A 58 -12.65 13.72 -6.77
N ALA A 59 -13.29 12.97 -7.67
CA ALA A 59 -14.74 13.05 -7.91
C ALA A 59 -15.57 12.58 -6.70
N SER A 60 -15.05 11.58 -5.98
CA SER A 60 -15.69 10.89 -4.86
C SER A 60 -15.04 11.21 -3.50
N ASN A 61 -13.90 11.91 -3.51
CA ASN A 61 -13.04 12.18 -2.37
C ASN A 61 -12.70 10.91 -1.57
N SER A 62 -12.34 9.85 -2.30
CA SER A 62 -12.02 8.53 -1.76
C SER A 62 -10.61 8.08 -2.07
N CYS A 63 -10.17 7.07 -1.33
CA CYS A 63 -8.89 6.40 -1.47
C CYS A 63 -9.14 4.89 -1.50
N SER A 64 -8.35 4.15 -2.27
CA SER A 64 -8.27 2.68 -2.13
C SER A 64 -7.76 2.31 -0.74
N SER A 65 -6.83 3.09 -0.19
CA SER A 65 -6.45 3.01 1.22
C SER A 65 -5.93 4.34 1.78
N ILE A 66 -6.05 4.50 3.09
CA ILE A 66 -5.58 5.67 3.84
C ILE A 66 -4.37 5.24 4.66
N ILE A 67 -3.27 5.95 4.50
CA ILE A 67 -1.99 5.62 5.13
C ILE A 67 -1.57 6.75 6.07
N THR A 68 -1.21 6.38 7.29
CA THR A 68 -0.40 7.23 8.18
C THR A 68 0.98 6.62 8.30
N ALA A 69 2.00 7.47 8.37
CA ALA A 69 3.39 7.04 8.45
C ALA A 69 4.15 7.90 9.46
N ARG A 70 5.06 7.26 10.20
CA ARG A 70 6.00 7.93 11.09
C ARG A 70 7.37 7.27 10.98
N VAL A 71 8.42 8.05 11.19
CA VAL A 71 9.81 7.60 11.13
C VAL A 71 10.44 7.71 12.51
N GLU A 72 11.11 6.65 12.94
CA GLU A 72 11.88 6.55 14.18
C GLU A 72 13.28 6.03 13.84
N GLY A 73 14.26 6.93 13.71
CA GLY A 73 15.60 6.57 13.25
C GLY A 73 15.59 5.97 11.85
N ASN A 74 16.04 4.71 11.72
CA ASN A 74 16.01 3.95 10.48
C ASN A 74 14.76 3.06 10.34
N ARG A 75 13.73 3.24 11.17
CA ARG A 75 12.47 2.50 11.06
C ARG A 75 11.36 3.42 10.58
N MET A 76 10.51 2.91 9.72
CA MET A 76 9.26 3.56 9.33
C MET A 76 8.10 2.67 9.73
N ILE A 77 7.18 3.24 10.49
CA ILE A 77 5.97 2.55 10.91
C ILE A 77 4.82 3.16 10.14
N THR A 78 4.12 2.30 9.41
CA THR A 78 3.01 2.70 8.56
C THR A 78 1.77 1.96 8.99
N GLN A 79 0.65 2.66 9.02
CA GLN A 79 -0.65 2.13 9.32
C GLN A 79 -1.52 2.43 8.11
N GLU A 80 -1.97 1.37 7.47
CA GLU A 80 -2.82 1.39 6.30
C GLU A 80 -4.22 0.94 6.68
N ILE A 81 -5.21 1.75 6.35
CA ILE A 81 -6.63 1.48 6.57
C ILE A 81 -7.28 1.34 5.20
N ALA A 82 -7.92 0.20 4.96
CA ALA A 82 -8.74 0.00 3.77
C ALA A 82 -10.10 -0.64 4.10
N ALA A 83 -11.00 -0.59 3.14
CA ALA A 83 -12.30 -1.21 3.21
C ALA A 83 -12.31 -2.46 2.31
N LEU A 84 -12.64 -3.61 2.88
CA LEU A 84 -12.62 -4.90 2.20
C LEU A 84 -14.03 -5.40 1.97
N LYS A 85 -14.39 -5.73 0.73
CA LYS A 85 -15.59 -6.53 0.49
C LYS A 85 -15.27 -8.00 0.72
N ILE A 86 -16.08 -8.68 1.53
CA ILE A 86 -15.93 -10.13 1.69
C ILE A 86 -16.62 -10.82 0.52
N PRO A 87 -15.94 -11.69 -0.25
CA PRO A 87 -16.58 -12.46 -1.31
C PRO A 87 -17.81 -13.21 -0.80
N GLY A 88 -18.96 -13.03 -1.46
CA GLY A 88 -20.23 -13.64 -1.05
C GLY A 88 -20.98 -12.90 0.07
N SER A 89 -20.55 -11.69 0.43
CA SER A 89 -21.23 -10.82 1.40
C SER A 89 -21.41 -9.41 0.86
N ASN A 90 -22.48 -8.73 1.28
CA ASN A 90 -22.66 -7.29 1.06
C ASN A 90 -21.93 -6.45 2.13
N ASN A 91 -21.28 -7.10 3.10
CA ASN A 91 -20.57 -6.40 4.17
C ASN A 91 -19.20 -5.95 3.71
N THR A 92 -18.90 -4.69 3.99
CA THR A 92 -17.55 -4.13 3.86
C THR A 92 -16.92 -4.09 5.25
N GLN A 93 -15.73 -4.67 5.40
CA GLN A 93 -14.98 -4.69 6.65
C GLN A 93 -13.80 -3.73 6.58
N ARG A 94 -13.62 -2.92 7.63
CA ARG A 94 -12.42 -2.11 7.76
C ARG A 94 -11.28 -2.99 8.24
N VAL A 95 -10.20 -3.05 7.48
CA VAL A 95 -8.96 -3.72 7.87
C VAL A 95 -7.89 -2.68 8.08
N GLU A 96 -7.07 -2.91 9.11
CA GLU A 96 -5.98 -2.03 9.47
C GLU A 96 -4.69 -2.85 9.58
N LEU A 97 -3.78 -2.60 8.64
CA LEU A 97 -2.48 -3.25 8.52
C LEU A 97 -1.39 -2.29 9.00
N ILE A 98 -0.52 -2.78 9.88
CA ILE A 98 0.68 -2.08 10.33
C ILE A 98 1.88 -2.73 9.65
N THR A 99 2.73 -1.92 9.00
CA THR A 99 4.00 -2.38 8.43
C THR A 99 5.17 -1.65 9.09
N ASN A 100 6.10 -2.43 9.64
CA ASN A 100 7.32 -1.94 10.30
C ASN A 100 8.52 -2.05 9.34
N SER A 101 8.67 -1.08 8.45
CA SER A 101 9.75 -1.11 7.46
C SER A 101 11.08 -0.63 8.04
N THR A 102 12.18 -1.20 7.55
CA THR A 102 13.52 -0.63 7.71
C THR A 102 13.80 0.33 6.56
N ILE A 103 14.37 1.49 6.87
CA ILE A 103 14.82 2.46 5.88
C ILE A 103 16.29 2.20 5.58
N GLN A 104 16.61 2.02 4.30
CA GLN A 104 17.97 1.82 3.81
C GLN A 104 18.11 2.52 2.45
N ASP A 105 19.15 3.34 2.29
CA ASP A 105 19.46 4.03 1.03
C ASP A 105 18.27 4.82 0.45
N GLY A 106 17.49 5.45 1.33
CA GLY A 106 16.29 6.23 0.97
C GLY A 106 15.07 5.39 0.61
N LYS A 107 15.18 4.05 0.62
CA LYS A 107 14.10 3.08 0.36
C LYS A 107 13.47 2.61 1.68
N SER A 108 12.25 2.10 1.60
CA SER A 108 11.63 1.37 2.71
C SER A 108 11.51 -0.11 2.38
N CYS A 109 12.07 -0.96 3.23
CA CYS A 109 12.05 -2.41 3.04
C CYS A 109 11.32 -3.09 4.17
N ALA A 110 10.47 -4.07 3.85
CA ALA A 110 9.77 -4.89 4.84
C ALA A 110 9.77 -6.36 4.45
N ARG A 111 9.75 -7.21 5.47
CA ARG A 111 9.64 -8.67 5.40
C ARG A 111 8.25 -9.11 5.84
N ALA A 112 7.87 -10.35 5.58
CA ALA A 112 6.60 -10.92 6.02
C ALA A 112 6.34 -10.74 7.53
N ASN A 113 7.38 -10.88 8.35
CA ASN A 113 7.26 -10.74 9.81
C ASN A 113 7.15 -9.29 10.29
N ASP A 114 7.38 -8.31 9.42
CA ASP A 114 7.26 -6.88 9.75
C ASP A 114 5.80 -6.38 9.69
N LEU A 115 4.90 -7.23 9.20
CA LEU A 115 3.47 -6.97 9.06
C LEU A 115 2.70 -7.45 10.30
N SER A 116 1.76 -6.64 10.77
CA SER A 116 0.76 -7.00 11.77
C SER A 116 -0.58 -6.33 11.45
N VAL A 117 -1.67 -6.79 12.08
CA VAL A 117 -3.00 -6.18 11.94
C VAL A 117 -3.54 -5.79 13.31
N VAL A 118 -4.41 -4.79 13.35
CA VAL A 118 -5.07 -4.35 14.60
C VAL A 118 -6.31 -5.19 14.90
N GLY A 119 -7.03 -5.63 13.87
CA GLY A 119 -8.23 -6.47 14.01
C GLY A 119 -7.90 -7.93 14.31
N ARG A 120 -8.79 -8.61 15.04
CA ARG A 120 -8.76 -10.07 15.29
C ARG A 120 -9.83 -10.82 14.50
N ASP A 121 -10.53 -10.12 13.61
CA ASP A 121 -11.54 -10.69 12.74
C ASP A 121 -10.92 -11.52 11.60
N THR A 122 -11.77 -12.27 10.92
CA THR A 122 -11.37 -13.17 9.83
C THR A 122 -10.78 -12.43 8.64
N ALA A 123 -11.25 -11.21 8.32
CA ALA A 123 -10.69 -10.43 7.22
C ALA A 123 -9.28 -9.92 7.54
N SER A 124 -9.07 -9.41 8.75
CA SER A 124 -7.75 -8.99 9.24
C SER A 124 -6.75 -10.17 9.23
N ALA A 125 -7.16 -11.34 9.72
CA ALA A 125 -6.33 -12.55 9.68
C ALA A 125 -6.02 -13.00 8.25
N PHE A 126 -7.02 -12.98 7.37
CA PHE A 126 -6.87 -13.32 5.95
C PHE A 126 -5.90 -12.37 5.23
N VAL A 127 -6.05 -11.06 5.42
CA VAL A 127 -5.18 -10.04 4.84
C VAL A 127 -3.75 -10.22 5.32
N LEU A 128 -3.54 -10.44 6.62
CA LEU A 128 -2.19 -10.66 7.15
C LEU A 128 -1.55 -11.92 6.55
N ALA A 129 -2.28 -13.03 6.51
CA ALA A 129 -1.78 -14.29 5.96
C ALA A 129 -1.47 -14.16 4.47
N GLY A 130 -2.40 -13.59 3.69
CA GLY A 130 -2.23 -13.37 2.25
C GLY A 130 -1.08 -12.43 1.93
N SER A 131 -0.94 -11.32 2.67
CA SER A 131 0.17 -10.38 2.49
C SER A 131 1.52 -11.05 2.78
N ARG A 132 1.61 -11.83 3.86
CA ARG A 132 2.83 -12.57 4.21
C ARG A 132 3.18 -13.62 3.18
N GLN A 133 2.19 -14.36 2.70
CA GLN A 133 2.38 -15.34 1.64
C GLN A 133 2.92 -14.67 0.38
N LEU A 134 2.31 -13.57 -0.07
CA LEU A 134 2.80 -12.85 -1.25
C LEU A 134 4.25 -12.40 -1.06
N ILE A 135 4.59 -11.83 0.09
CA ILE A 135 5.97 -11.40 0.36
C ILE A 135 6.96 -12.57 0.25
N ASN A 136 6.57 -13.74 0.75
CA ASN A 136 7.40 -14.94 0.66
C ASN A 136 7.54 -15.44 -0.79
N GLU A 137 6.48 -15.37 -1.59
CA GLU A 137 6.51 -15.70 -3.03
C GLU A 137 7.46 -14.79 -3.81
N PHE A 138 7.69 -13.55 -3.33
CA PHE A 138 8.60 -12.57 -3.93
C PHE A 138 9.97 -12.51 -3.24
N GLY A 139 10.40 -13.60 -2.60
CA GLY A 139 11.74 -13.74 -2.02
C GLY A 139 11.86 -13.33 -0.55
N GLY A 140 10.74 -13.13 0.15
CA GLY A 140 10.69 -12.93 1.61
C GLY A 140 10.81 -11.48 2.08
N SER A 141 11.04 -10.52 1.16
CA SER A 141 10.96 -9.09 1.43
C SER A 141 10.62 -8.30 0.18
N PHE A 142 10.24 -7.04 0.39
CA PHE A 142 10.06 -6.06 -0.68
C PHE A 142 10.68 -4.73 -0.26
N CYS A 143 11.10 -3.93 -1.24
CA CYS A 143 11.62 -2.58 -1.04
C CYS A 143 10.93 -1.57 -1.96
N GLY A 144 10.41 -0.48 -1.38
CA GLY A 144 9.82 0.64 -2.09
C GLY A 144 10.84 1.76 -2.36
N THR A 145 10.91 2.21 -3.61
CA THR A 145 11.63 3.40 -4.04
C THR A 145 10.63 4.49 -4.43
N TYR A 146 10.86 5.72 -3.97
CA TYR A 146 9.88 6.79 -4.05
C TYR A 146 10.28 7.88 -5.04
N PHE A 147 9.32 8.34 -5.82
CA PHE A 147 9.51 9.32 -6.88
C PHE A 147 8.47 10.43 -6.76
N ARG A 148 8.88 11.68 -7.02
CA ARG A 148 7.93 12.78 -7.20
C ARG A 148 7.08 12.53 -8.46
N SER A 149 5.78 12.79 -8.39
CA SER A 149 4.87 12.65 -9.54
C SER A 149 3.72 13.65 -9.45
N GLY A 150 3.81 14.76 -10.20
CA GLY A 150 2.79 15.81 -10.19
C GLY A 150 2.52 16.35 -8.79
N ASN A 151 1.26 16.25 -8.34
CA ASN A 151 0.82 16.69 -7.01
C ASN A 151 1.10 15.67 -5.89
N GLY A 152 1.61 14.48 -6.23
CA GLY A 152 1.87 13.41 -5.29
C GLY A 152 3.19 12.71 -5.57
N TYR A 153 3.16 11.40 -5.38
CA TYR A 153 4.33 10.53 -5.43
C TYR A 153 3.96 9.20 -6.09
N VAL A 154 4.96 8.56 -6.65
CA VAL A 154 4.90 7.16 -7.09
C VAL A 154 5.84 6.36 -6.21
N VAL A 155 5.39 5.20 -5.73
CA VAL A 155 6.28 4.19 -5.16
C VAL A 155 6.43 3.04 -6.15
N SER A 156 7.67 2.65 -6.40
CA SER A 156 8.03 1.48 -7.19
C SER A 156 8.56 0.42 -6.25
N THR A 157 7.88 -0.73 -6.21
CA THR A 157 8.18 -1.79 -5.25
C THR A 157 8.78 -2.99 -5.97
N VAL A 158 9.90 -3.49 -5.45
CA VAL A 158 10.62 -4.64 -5.99
C VAL A 158 10.77 -5.69 -4.88
N GLY A 159 10.49 -6.95 -5.21
CA GLY A 159 10.70 -8.10 -4.32
C GLY A 159 12.19 -8.43 -4.18
N ALA A 160 12.55 -9.19 -3.14
CA ALA A 160 13.91 -9.69 -2.97
C ALA A 160 14.38 -10.60 -4.12
N ASN A 161 13.45 -11.20 -4.86
CA ASN A 161 13.74 -11.95 -6.09
C ASN A 161 14.07 -11.05 -7.30
N GLY A 162 14.03 -9.72 -7.16
CA GLY A 162 14.31 -8.76 -8.23
C GLY A 162 13.11 -8.40 -9.11
N GLU A 163 11.97 -9.10 -8.93
CA GLU A 163 10.76 -8.87 -9.72
C GLU A 163 9.94 -7.68 -9.19
N PRO A 164 9.20 -6.97 -10.06
CA PRO A 164 8.22 -5.99 -9.62
C PRO A 164 7.21 -6.61 -8.65
N PHE A 165 7.09 -6.01 -7.46
CA PHE A 165 6.16 -6.50 -6.45
C PHE A 165 4.74 -6.04 -6.80
N PRO A 166 3.73 -6.94 -6.86
CA PRO A 166 2.37 -6.57 -7.24
C PRO A 166 1.77 -5.50 -6.31
N PRO A 167 1.02 -4.52 -6.88
CA PRO A 167 0.58 -4.41 -8.27
C PRO A 167 1.57 -3.64 -9.19
N GLY A 168 2.79 -3.39 -8.74
CA GLY A 168 3.80 -2.62 -9.46
C GLY A 168 3.88 -1.16 -8.99
N ASP A 169 4.09 -0.23 -9.92
CA ASP A 169 4.16 1.18 -9.60
C ASP A 169 2.81 1.73 -9.15
N THR A 170 2.81 2.50 -8.07
CA THR A 170 1.57 2.92 -7.46
C THR A 170 1.60 4.36 -6.98
N ARG A 171 0.45 5.04 -7.02
CA ARG A 171 0.35 6.48 -6.69
C ARG A 171 -0.15 6.68 -5.28
N PHE A 172 0.50 7.60 -4.57
CA PHE A 172 -0.04 8.15 -3.34
C PHE A 172 0.17 9.66 -3.28
N GLN A 173 -0.69 10.34 -2.54
CA GLN A 173 -0.56 11.77 -2.30
C GLN A 173 -0.98 12.12 -0.88
N PHE A 174 -0.30 13.09 -0.27
CA PHE A 174 -0.73 13.60 1.02
C PHE A 174 -1.88 14.57 0.82
N ILE A 175 -2.99 14.28 1.48
CA ILE A 175 -4.15 15.16 1.45
C ILE A 175 -4.00 16.16 2.58
N SER A 176 -4.18 17.44 2.25
CA SER A 176 -4.18 18.53 3.22
C SER A 176 -5.59 18.81 3.74
N GLY A 177 -5.71 19.13 5.04
CA GLY A 177 -6.96 19.57 5.69
C GLY A 177 -7.80 18.47 6.35
N ASP A 178 -8.94 18.87 6.92
CA ASP A 178 -9.94 18.01 7.59
C ASP A 178 -10.80 17.18 6.60
N ALA A 179 -10.25 16.88 5.42
CA ALA A 179 -10.96 16.11 4.41
C ALA A 179 -11.39 14.77 5.02
N LYS A 180 -12.71 14.53 5.09
CA LYS A 180 -13.29 13.24 5.49
C LYS A 180 -13.03 12.22 4.39
N LEU A 181 -11.79 11.73 4.31
CA LEU A 181 -11.40 10.68 3.39
C LEU A 181 -12.17 9.40 3.70
N ARG A 182 -12.66 8.75 2.65
CA ARG A 182 -13.30 7.44 2.72
C ARG A 182 -12.37 6.42 2.09
N ALA A 183 -12.00 5.40 2.86
CA ALA A 183 -11.45 4.18 2.28
C ALA A 183 -12.59 3.42 1.57
N GLN A 184 -12.35 2.95 0.35
CA GLN A 184 -13.34 2.22 -0.46
C GLN A 184 -12.82 0.87 -0.91
#